data_AF-A0A0P9GVQ6-F1
#
_entry.id   AF-A0A0P9GVQ6-F1
#
_cell.length_a   1.000
_cell.length_b   1.000
_cell.length_c   1.000
_cell.angle_alpha   90.00
_cell.angle_beta   90.00
_cell.angle_gamma   90.00
#
_symmetry.space_group_name_H-M   'P 1'
#
loop_
_entity.id
_entity.type
_entity.pdbx_description
1 polymer ?
#
loop_
_entity_poly.entity_id
_entity_poly.type
_entity_poly.pdbx_seq_one_letter_code
_entity_poly.pdbx_strand_id
1 'polypeptide(L)'
;MDGSAALNAVTSIGSNASVELGDYIACVHGLEQCKNCDLDAREDNSFTAGVDPEPKRESVQVEFSMNKDGEPQCKKHKKVECSQCFNFKKQIVKLTKEGQKRAKIDAKNNPISNLLV
;
A
#
# COMPACT_ATOMS: atom_id res chain seq x y z
N MET A 1 -5.62 41.88 16.47
CA MET A 1 -4.31 41.43 15.95
C MET A 1 -4.45 39.93 15.79
N ASP A 2 -5.17 39.52 14.75
CA ASP A 2 -5.48 38.12 14.48
C ASP A 2 -4.22 37.45 13.96
N GLY A 3 -3.67 36.58 14.82
CA GLY A 3 -2.50 35.77 14.51
C GLY A 3 -2.86 34.74 13.45
N SER A 4 -2.42 34.99 12.23
CA SER A 4 -2.42 34.03 11.14
C SER A 4 -1.76 32.73 11.60
N ALA A 5 -2.56 31.68 11.73
CA ALA A 5 -2.07 30.33 11.95
C ALA A 5 -1.17 29.94 10.77
N ALA A 6 0.13 29.89 11.03
CA ALA A 6 1.07 29.25 10.15
C ALA A 6 0.60 27.80 9.96
N LEU A 7 0.33 27.44 8.72
CA LEU A 7 0.13 26.09 8.23
C LEU A 7 1.45 25.35 8.52
N ASN A 8 1.57 24.78 9.72
CA ASN A 8 2.72 23.98 10.09
C ASN A 8 2.73 22.78 9.15
N ALA A 9 3.73 22.76 8.29
CA ALA A 9 4.12 21.62 7.50
C ALA A 9 4.02 20.38 8.38
N VAL A 10 3.24 19.41 7.91
CA VAL A 10 3.10 18.09 8.52
C VAL A 10 4.49 17.47 8.58
N THR A 11 5.14 17.59 9.73
CA THR A 11 6.38 16.88 10.05
C THR A 11 6.23 16.30 11.45
N SER A 12 5.18 15.50 11.64
CA SER A 12 5.19 14.48 12.66
C SER A 12 5.72 13.21 12.00
N ILE A 13 7.03 12.97 12.13
CA ILE A 13 7.60 11.61 12.05
C ILE A 13 7.14 10.88 13.32
N GLY A 14 5.83 10.68 13.44
CA GLY A 14 5.23 9.74 14.37
C GLY A 14 5.44 8.34 13.81
N SER A 15 5.60 7.35 14.67
CA SER A 15 5.93 5.96 14.35
C SER A 15 4.85 5.19 13.54
N ASN A 16 4.01 5.91 12.81
CA ASN A 16 2.94 5.51 11.91
C ASN A 16 2.98 6.27 10.56
N ALA A 17 4.09 6.96 10.25
CA ALA A 17 4.22 7.73 9.02
C ALA A 17 4.05 6.85 7.76
N SER A 18 3.21 7.33 6.85
CA SER A 18 3.18 6.90 5.46
C SER A 18 4.39 7.48 4.72
N VAL A 19 4.96 6.70 3.82
CA VAL A 19 6.00 7.09 2.88
C VAL A 19 5.49 6.90 1.46
N GLU A 20 5.88 7.83 0.61
CA GLU A 20 5.56 7.81 -0.81
C GLU A 20 6.73 7.16 -1.56
N LEU A 21 6.46 6.03 -2.20
CA LEU A 21 7.42 5.26 -3.00
C LEU A 21 7.06 5.43 -4.47
N GLY A 22 7.39 6.61 -5.00
CA GLY A 22 6.89 7.07 -6.30
C GLY A 22 5.42 7.44 -6.17
N ASP A 23 4.57 6.77 -6.93
CA ASP A 23 3.10 7.01 -6.95
C ASP A 23 2.33 6.15 -5.93
N TYR A 24 3.03 5.31 -5.16
CA TYR A 24 2.45 4.33 -4.25
C TYR A 24 2.74 4.66 -2.79
N ILE A 25 1.82 4.31 -1.91
CA ILE A 25 1.90 4.59 -0.48
C ILE A 25 2.22 3.30 0.28
N ALA A 26 3.17 3.39 1.21
CA ALA A 26 3.48 2.35 2.17
C ALA A 26 3.76 2.98 3.54
N CYS A 27 3.83 2.21 4.63
CA CYS A 27 4.36 2.74 5.88
C CYS A 27 5.89 2.74 5.90
N VAL A 28 6.50 3.34 6.93
CA VAL A 28 7.96 3.33 7.15
C VAL A 28 8.60 1.93 7.19
N HIS A 29 7.83 0.88 7.48
CA HIS A 29 8.29 -0.52 7.43
C HIS A 29 8.27 -1.11 6.01
N GLY A 30 7.78 -0.35 5.04
CA GLY A 30 7.59 -0.80 3.66
C GLY A 30 6.41 -1.76 3.51
N LEU A 31 5.36 -1.59 4.30
CA LEU A 31 4.15 -2.38 4.21
C LEU A 31 3.00 -1.49 3.72
N GLU A 32 2.28 -1.97 2.70
CA GLU A 32 1.06 -1.33 2.21
C GLU A 32 -0.11 -1.45 3.21
N GLN A 33 -0.13 -2.53 3.98
CA GLN A 33 -1.01 -2.68 5.14
C GLN A 33 -0.15 -2.98 6.36
N CYS A 34 -0.20 -2.13 7.38
CA CYS A 34 0.61 -2.27 8.57
C CYS A 34 -0.23 -2.06 9.83
N LYS A 35 -0.47 -3.14 10.56
CA LYS A 35 -1.17 -3.09 11.86
C LYS A 35 -0.43 -2.27 12.91
N ASN A 36 0.90 -2.22 12.82
CA ASN A 36 1.72 -1.44 13.77
C ASN A 36 1.59 0.07 13.54
N CYS A 37 1.37 0.48 12.29
CA CYS A 37 1.19 1.88 11.91
C CYS A 37 -0.28 2.27 11.76
N ASP A 38 -1.22 1.33 11.94
CA ASP A 38 -2.64 1.47 11.63
C ASP A 38 -2.89 2.06 10.23
N LEU A 39 -2.13 1.58 9.26
CA LEU A 39 -2.17 2.06 7.87
C LEU A 39 -2.70 0.95 6.95
N ASP A 40 -3.70 1.26 6.13
CA ASP A 40 -4.17 0.38 5.06
C ASP A 40 -4.29 1.17 3.74
N ALA A 41 -3.20 1.26 2.98
CA ALA A 41 -3.16 1.98 1.71
C ALA A 41 -3.57 1.09 0.51
N ARG A 42 -4.20 -0.07 0.77
CA ARG A 42 -4.54 -1.03 -0.29
C ARG A 42 -5.55 -0.47 -1.29
N GLU A 43 -6.46 0.38 -0.83
CA GLU A 43 -7.47 1.02 -1.69
C GLU A 43 -6.84 2.05 -2.62
N ASP A 44 -6.09 3.01 -2.06
CA ASP A 44 -5.37 4.04 -2.83
C ASP A 44 -4.41 3.42 -3.85
N ASN A 45 -3.62 2.45 -3.43
CA ASN A 45 -2.67 1.79 -4.32
C ASN A 45 -3.35 0.96 -5.41
N SER A 46 -4.50 0.34 -5.12
CA SER A 46 -5.32 -0.33 -6.14
C SER A 46 -5.84 0.66 -7.17
N PHE A 47 -6.35 1.81 -6.71
CA PHE A 47 -6.79 2.90 -7.59
C PHE A 47 -5.65 3.40 -8.47
N THR A 48 -4.49 3.71 -7.89
CA THR A 48 -3.27 4.10 -8.61
C THR A 48 -2.83 3.03 -9.64
N ALA A 49 -2.95 1.75 -9.28
CA ALA A 49 -2.63 0.65 -10.19
C ALA A 49 -3.68 0.48 -11.32
N GLY A 50 -4.85 1.12 -11.22
CA GLY A 50 -5.96 1.03 -12.16
C GLY A 50 -6.75 -0.26 -12.04
N VAL A 51 -6.86 -0.82 -10.82
CA VAL A 51 -7.64 -2.03 -10.54
C VAL A 51 -8.66 -1.80 -9.44
N ASP A 52 -9.73 -2.59 -9.47
CA ASP A 52 -10.75 -2.57 -8.43
C ASP A 52 -10.16 -3.07 -7.08
N PRO A 53 -10.47 -2.42 -5.96
CA PRO A 53 -10.01 -2.86 -4.64
C PRO A 53 -10.62 -4.23 -4.29
N GLU A 54 -9.77 -5.24 -4.21
CA GLU A 54 -10.18 -6.61 -3.87
C GLU A 54 -9.90 -6.91 -2.38
N PRO A 55 -10.91 -7.21 -1.55
CA PRO A 55 -10.72 -7.39 -0.10
C PRO A 55 -9.87 -8.61 0.26
N LYS A 56 -9.89 -9.65 -0.60
CA LYS A 56 -9.07 -10.87 -0.42
C LYS A 56 -7.65 -10.70 -0.99
N ARG A 57 -7.28 -9.52 -1.50
CA ARG A 57 -5.94 -9.20 -1.98
C ARG A 57 -4.95 -9.12 -0.82
N GLU A 58 -3.80 -9.75 -1.00
CA GLU A 58 -2.68 -9.62 -0.05
C GLU A 58 -1.99 -8.27 -0.19
N SER A 59 -1.46 -7.76 0.93
CA SER A 59 -0.71 -6.51 0.98
C SER A 59 0.64 -6.65 0.29
N VAL A 60 1.05 -5.63 -0.44
CA VAL A 60 2.41 -5.54 -0.97
C VAL A 60 3.38 -5.14 0.14
N GLN A 61 4.55 -5.74 0.12
CA GLN A 61 5.69 -5.39 0.97
C GLN A 61 6.90 -5.03 0.11
N VAL A 62 7.67 -4.06 0.57
CA VAL A 62 8.84 -3.53 -0.11
C VAL A 62 9.95 -3.20 0.90
N GLU A 63 11.20 -3.46 0.51
CA GLU A 63 12.34 -2.99 1.29
C GLU A 63 12.94 -1.72 0.67
N PHE A 64 12.90 -0.63 1.42
CA PHE A 64 13.54 0.63 1.06
C PHE A 64 14.47 1.12 2.18
N SER A 65 15.25 2.14 1.90
CA SER A 65 16.13 2.84 2.83
C SER A 65 16.16 4.32 2.43
N MET A 66 16.36 5.24 3.35
CA MET A 66 16.48 6.65 2.99
C MET A 66 17.87 6.96 2.42
N ASN A 67 17.94 7.81 1.38
CA ASN A 67 19.20 8.39 0.90
C ASN A 67 19.63 9.57 1.79
N LYS A 68 20.76 10.21 1.45
CA LYS A 68 21.28 11.36 2.20
C LYS A 68 20.38 12.59 2.09
N ASP A 69 19.58 12.65 1.04
CA ASP A 69 18.65 13.71 0.69
C ASP A 69 17.26 13.52 1.36
N GLY A 70 17.07 12.40 2.07
CA GLY A 70 15.83 12.05 2.75
C GLY A 70 14.79 11.30 1.90
N GLU A 71 15.13 10.97 0.65
CA GLU A 71 14.26 10.25 -0.28
C GLU A 71 14.34 8.73 -0.11
N PRO A 72 13.22 8.01 -0.22
CA PRO A 72 13.23 6.56 -0.10
C PRO A 72 13.78 5.90 -1.37
N GLN A 73 14.86 5.13 -1.22
CA GLN A 73 15.50 4.36 -2.27
C GLN A 73 15.42 2.86 -2.00
N CYS A 74 15.36 2.06 -3.07
CA CYS A 74 15.42 0.61 -2.98
C CYS A 74 16.67 0.16 -2.23
N LYS A 75 16.50 -0.67 -1.20
CA LYS A 75 17.61 -1.15 -0.37
C LYS A 75 18.64 -1.97 -1.15
N LYS A 76 18.19 -2.72 -2.16
CA LYS A 76 19.04 -3.59 -3.00
C LYS A 76 19.81 -2.83 -4.07
N HIS A 77 19.15 -1.88 -4.74
CA HIS A 77 19.70 -1.19 -5.92
C HIS A 77 20.06 0.27 -5.68
N LYS A 78 19.74 0.82 -4.51
CA LYS A 78 19.97 2.23 -4.13
C LYS A 78 19.43 3.23 -5.16
N LYS A 79 18.21 2.97 -5.63
CA LYS A 79 17.48 3.82 -6.59
C LYS A 79 16.14 4.25 -6.02
N VAL A 80 15.82 5.54 -6.11
CA VAL A 80 14.56 6.14 -5.64
C VAL A 80 13.36 5.55 -6.38
N GLU A 81 13.48 5.28 -7.68
CA GLU A 81 12.43 4.64 -8.48
C GLU A 81 12.92 3.32 -9.08
N CYS A 82 13.16 2.33 -8.22
CA CYS A 82 13.69 1.05 -8.69
C CYS A 82 12.63 0.25 -9.46
N SER A 83 12.63 0.32 -10.79
CA SER A 83 11.70 -0.44 -11.65
C SER A 83 11.86 -1.97 -11.57
N GLN A 84 12.77 -2.49 -10.76
CA GLN A 84 12.89 -3.94 -10.47
C GLN A 84 12.21 -4.31 -9.15
N CYS A 85 12.34 -3.47 -8.11
CA CYS A 85 11.82 -3.74 -6.78
C CYS A 85 10.50 -3.01 -6.49
N PHE A 86 10.30 -1.82 -7.06
CA PHE A 86 9.14 -0.96 -6.87
C PHE A 86 8.10 -1.15 -7.99
N ASN A 87 7.99 -2.38 -8.52
CA ASN A 87 6.95 -2.75 -9.50
C ASN A 87 5.55 -2.87 -8.85
N PHE A 88 5.14 -1.91 -8.01
CA PHE A 88 3.89 -1.96 -7.26
C PHE A 88 2.70 -2.20 -8.18
N LYS A 89 2.59 -1.48 -9.30
CA LYS A 89 1.55 -1.70 -10.31
C LYS A 89 1.39 -3.18 -10.68
N LYS A 90 2.49 -3.84 -11.05
CA LYS A 90 2.47 -5.24 -11.47
C LYS A 90 2.14 -6.17 -10.32
N GLN A 91 2.67 -5.90 -9.12
CA GLN A 91 2.40 -6.68 -7.92
C GLN A 91 0.92 -6.59 -7.53
N ILE A 92 0.36 -5.38 -7.46
CA ILE A 92 -1.03 -5.12 -7.10
C ILE A 92 -1.98 -5.76 -8.11
N VAL A 93 -1.75 -5.57 -9.43
CA VAL A 93 -2.57 -6.21 -10.48
C VAL A 93 -2.55 -7.73 -10.35
N LYS A 94 -1.38 -8.32 -10.08
CA LYS A 94 -1.24 -9.77 -9.92
C LYS A 94 -1.98 -10.25 -8.67
N LEU A 95 -1.72 -9.64 -7.51
CA LEU A 95 -2.34 -9.99 -6.23
C LEU A 95 -3.85 -9.78 -6.25
N THR A 96 -4.35 -8.77 -6.96
CA THR A 96 -5.80 -8.54 -7.15
C THR A 96 -6.44 -9.71 -7.90
N LYS A 97 -5.82 -10.16 -9.00
CA LYS A 97 -6.30 -11.35 -9.73
C LYS A 97 -6.25 -12.62 -8.87
N GLU A 98 -5.22 -12.76 -8.04
CA GLU A 98 -5.10 -13.87 -7.09
C GLU A 98 -6.17 -13.80 -5.99
N GLY A 99 -6.45 -12.60 -5.46
CA GLY A 99 -7.53 -12.33 -4.50
C GLY A 99 -8.89 -12.70 -5.07
N GLN A 100 -9.21 -12.26 -6.30
CA GLN A 100 -10.45 -12.61 -7.00
C GLN A 100 -10.60 -14.12 -7.22
N LYS A 101 -9.52 -14.82 -7.59
CA LYS A 101 -9.54 -16.28 -7.72
C LYS A 101 -9.81 -16.94 -6.37
N ARG A 102 -9.17 -16.46 -5.32
CA ARG A 102 -9.32 -16.97 -3.95
C ARG A 102 -10.72 -16.73 -3.42
N ALA A 103 -11.32 -15.56 -3.70
CA ALA A 103 -12.72 -15.26 -3.41
C ALA A 103 -13.68 -16.23 -4.12
N LYS A 104 -13.45 -16.52 -5.40
CA LYS A 104 -14.26 -17.50 -6.17
C LYS A 104 -14.12 -18.92 -5.65
N ILE A 105 -12.91 -19.32 -5.26
CA ILE A 105 -12.65 -20.65 -4.67
C ILE A 105 -13.34 -20.75 -3.31
N ASP A 106 -13.24 -19.72 -2.47
CA ASP A 106 -13.89 -19.65 -1.15
C ASP A 106 -15.41 -19.76 -1.28
N ALA A 107 -16.02 -19.00 -2.20
CA ALA A 107 -17.45 -19.08 -2.51
C ALA A 107 -17.88 -20.46 -3.02
N LYS A 108 -17.00 -21.19 -3.72
CA LYS A 108 -17.27 -22.56 -4.20
C LYS A 108 -17.15 -23.60 -3.08
N ASN A 109 -16.24 -23.41 -2.13
CA ASN A 109 -16.00 -24.36 -1.03
C ASN A 109 -16.88 -24.12 0.20
N ASN A 110 -17.34 -22.88 0.40
CA ASN A 110 -18.37 -22.52 1.36
C ASN A 110 -19.55 -21.88 0.62
N PRO A 111 -20.39 -22.68 -0.06
CA PRO A 111 -21.67 -22.17 -0.52
C PRO A 111 -22.50 -21.89 0.74
N ILE A 112 -22.54 -20.64 1.21
CA ILE A 112 -23.63 -20.27 2.11
C ILE A 112 -24.90 -20.42 1.29
N SER A 113 -25.59 -21.53 1.53
CA SER A 113 -26.93 -21.82 1.04
C SER A 113 -27.89 -20.76 1.58
N ASN A 114 -27.95 -19.60 0.93
CA ASN A 114 -29.04 -18.67 1.15
C ASN A 114 -30.27 -19.15 0.35
N LEU A 115 -30.81 -20.29 0.78
CA LEU A 115 -32.20 -20.66 0.56
C LEU A 115 -32.98 -20.23 1.81
N LEU A 116 -33.33 -18.95 1.85
CA LEU A 116 -34.38 -18.42 2.72
C LEU A 116 -34.99 -17.20 2.02
N VAL A 117 -35.90 -17.51 1.10
CA VAL A 117 -37.11 -16.72 0.82
C VAL A 117 -38.26 -17.70 0.62
#